data_AF-A0A836RPG2-F1
#
_entry.id   AF-A0A836RPG2-F1
#
_cell.length_a   1.000
_cell.length_b   1.000
_cell.length_c   1.000
_cell.angle_alpha   90.00
_cell.angle_beta   90.00
_cell.angle_gamma   90.00
#
_symmetry.space_group_name_H-M   'P 1'
#
loop_
_entity.id
_entity.type
_entity.pdbx_description
1 polymer ?
#
loop_
_entity_poly.entity_id
_entity_poly.type
_entity_poly.pdbx_seq_one_letter_code
_entity_poly.pdbx_strand_id
1 'polypeptide(L)'
;MVTLVVSLPGVHVAGATSSNSLDDAAEKAVQAAEEGRKVLIVGEGAWRAAEEAWRILDRSGGNSLLVWGLDTLEARLAGVTLEAAVVARVSLIEWLRPSEAGLRVSTGKKLARRDLLRSGPAAVFQAVDTPIVTEPEACSRLGNCKLCLEACPYNALDGKPPRADPYRCTSCGLCACFCPVGILEHAAAGDGPAWRYVGLLGEKSWLAVHVLKQLC
;
A
#
# COMPACT_ATOMS: atom_id res chain seq x y z
N MET A 1 10.35 8.58 -8.55
CA MET A 1 9.38 9.24 -9.44
C MET A 1 8.36 9.92 -8.54
N VAL A 2 8.06 11.20 -8.75
CA VAL A 2 7.14 11.95 -7.88
C VAL A 2 5.71 11.42 -8.03
N THR A 3 5.07 11.16 -6.89
CA THR A 3 3.67 10.74 -6.75
C THR A 3 2.76 11.74 -7.46
N LEU A 4 1.90 11.23 -8.35
CA LEU A 4 0.86 12.03 -8.99
C LEU A 4 -0.28 12.27 -8.00
N VAL A 5 -0.72 13.52 -7.85
CA VAL A 5 -1.92 13.83 -7.08
C VAL A 5 -3.06 14.10 -8.05
N VAL A 6 -4.20 13.43 -7.87
CA VAL A 6 -5.44 13.64 -8.64
C VAL A 6 -6.49 14.21 -7.70
N SER A 7 -7.00 15.42 -7.96
CA SER A 7 -8.01 16.06 -7.10
C SER A 7 -9.42 15.86 -7.67
N LEU A 8 -10.32 15.36 -6.83
CA LEU A 8 -11.74 15.22 -7.16
C LEU A 8 -12.45 16.59 -7.25
N PRO A 9 -13.65 16.65 -7.88
CA PRO A 9 -14.40 17.89 -8.00
C PRO A 9 -14.60 18.63 -6.67
N GLY A 10 -14.43 19.94 -6.68
CA GLY A 10 -14.59 20.79 -5.49
C GLY A 10 -13.39 20.81 -4.54
N VAL A 11 -12.33 20.05 -4.82
CA VAL A 11 -11.09 20.04 -4.04
C VAL A 11 -9.95 20.62 -4.88
N HIS A 12 -9.22 21.56 -4.30
CA HIS A 12 -8.06 22.17 -4.94
C HIS A 12 -6.81 21.87 -4.14
N VAL A 13 -5.84 21.22 -4.78
CA VAL A 13 -4.52 20.91 -4.21
C VAL A 13 -3.47 21.44 -5.17
N ALA A 14 -2.48 22.19 -4.66
CA ALA A 14 -1.44 22.77 -5.50
C ALA A 14 -0.65 21.67 -6.24
N GLY A 15 -0.54 21.81 -7.57
CA GLY A 15 0.18 20.84 -8.42
C GLY A 15 -0.58 19.53 -8.70
N ALA A 16 -1.83 19.40 -8.26
CA ALA A 16 -2.65 18.24 -8.58
C ALA A 16 -3.30 18.34 -9.97
N THR A 17 -3.52 17.18 -10.59
CA THR A 17 -4.34 17.05 -11.80
C THR A 17 -5.81 16.98 -11.39
N SER A 18 -6.64 17.91 -11.86
CA SER A 18 -8.07 17.89 -11.55
C SER A 18 -8.82 16.78 -12.29
N SER A 19 -9.83 16.20 -11.65
CA SER A 19 -10.81 15.31 -12.28
C SER A 19 -12.22 15.93 -12.31
N ASN A 20 -13.05 15.45 -13.24
CA ASN A 20 -14.44 15.88 -13.41
C ASN A 20 -15.43 14.98 -12.65
N SER A 21 -15.02 13.78 -12.27
CA SER A 21 -15.83 12.80 -11.54
C SER A 21 -14.94 11.79 -10.79
N LEU A 22 -15.57 10.86 -10.05
CA LEU A 22 -14.90 9.71 -9.45
C LEU A 22 -14.31 8.78 -10.53
N ASP A 23 -15.09 8.50 -11.59
CA ASP A 23 -14.66 7.63 -12.69
C ASP A 23 -13.48 8.24 -13.46
N ASP A 24 -13.53 9.55 -13.74
CA ASP A 24 -12.42 10.26 -14.40
C ASP A 24 -11.15 10.27 -13.53
N ALA A 25 -11.28 10.35 -12.19
CA ALA A 25 -10.14 10.20 -11.30
C ALA A 25 -9.56 8.79 -11.32
N ALA A 26 -10.42 7.76 -11.33
CA ALA A 26 -10.01 6.37 -11.41
C ALA A 26 -9.27 6.09 -12.72
N GLU A 27 -9.81 6.55 -13.87
CA GLU A 27 -9.18 6.39 -15.18
C GLU A 27 -7.80 7.06 -15.25
N LYS A 28 -7.67 8.30 -14.75
CA LYS A 28 -6.39 9.01 -14.64
C LYS A 28 -5.38 8.27 -13.76
N ALA A 29 -5.85 7.72 -12.63
CA ALA A 29 -5.01 6.94 -11.74
C ALA A 29 -4.53 5.63 -12.40
N VAL A 30 -5.40 4.94 -13.13
CA VAL A 30 -5.04 3.73 -13.90
C VAL A 30 -3.98 4.05 -14.94
N GLN A 31 -4.16 5.10 -15.74
CA GLN A 31 -3.18 5.49 -16.77
C GLN A 31 -1.80 5.77 -16.16
N ALA A 32 -1.74 6.54 -15.08
CA ALA A 32 -0.50 6.84 -14.40
C ALA A 32 0.14 5.59 -13.75
N ALA A 33 -0.68 4.70 -13.17
CA ALA A 33 -0.20 3.44 -12.58
C ALA A 33 0.33 2.46 -13.64
N GLU A 34 -0.28 2.39 -14.83
CA GLU A 34 0.23 1.61 -15.98
C GLU A 34 1.62 2.11 -16.45
N GLU A 35 1.90 3.40 -16.27
CA GLU A 35 3.23 4.02 -16.49
C GLU A 35 4.19 3.82 -15.29
N GLY A 36 3.78 3.07 -14.26
CA GLY A 36 4.58 2.81 -13.06
C GLY A 36 4.62 3.96 -12.06
N ARG A 37 3.74 4.97 -12.19
CA ARG A 37 3.66 6.08 -11.24
C ARG A 37 2.80 5.72 -10.04
N LYS A 38 3.24 6.19 -8.87
CA LYS A 38 2.43 6.22 -7.65
C LYS A 38 1.38 7.32 -7.76
N VAL A 39 0.15 7.07 -7.31
CA VAL A 39 -0.97 8.00 -7.46
C VAL A 39 -1.74 8.16 -6.16
N LEU A 40 -1.96 9.41 -5.75
CA LEU A 40 -2.85 9.76 -4.65
C LEU A 40 -4.09 10.48 -5.18
N ILE A 41 -5.27 9.89 -5.00
CA ILE A 41 -6.56 10.53 -5.28
C ILE A 41 -6.99 11.28 -4.02
N VAL A 42 -7.36 12.56 -4.14
CA VAL A 42 -7.72 13.43 -3.01
C VAL A 42 -9.11 14.00 -3.22
N GLY A 43 -9.97 13.85 -2.21
CA GLY A 43 -11.28 14.50 -2.15
C GLY A 43 -12.37 13.61 -1.56
N GLU A 44 -13.60 14.14 -1.51
CA GLU A 44 -14.74 13.37 -0.98
C GLU A 44 -15.05 12.17 -1.88
N GLY A 45 -14.96 10.96 -1.32
CA GLY A 45 -15.09 9.71 -2.06
C GLY A 45 -13.80 9.23 -2.73
N ALA A 46 -12.62 9.77 -2.36
CA ALA A 46 -11.33 9.36 -2.91
C ALA A 46 -11.10 7.84 -2.85
N TRP A 47 -11.51 7.17 -1.76
CA TRP A 47 -11.40 5.72 -1.64
C TRP A 47 -12.29 4.97 -2.63
N ARG A 48 -13.49 5.48 -2.96
CA ARG A 48 -14.35 4.87 -3.98
C ARG A 48 -13.71 4.93 -5.37
N ALA A 49 -13.07 6.06 -5.69
CA ALA A 49 -12.32 6.21 -6.93
C ALA A 49 -11.06 5.31 -6.96
N ALA A 50 -10.36 5.17 -5.82
CA ALA A 50 -9.23 4.25 -5.70
C ALA A 50 -9.66 2.78 -5.87
N GLU A 51 -10.76 2.36 -5.24
CA GLU A 51 -11.33 1.01 -5.40
C GLU A 51 -11.73 0.71 -6.85
N GLU A 52 -12.27 1.70 -7.57
CA GLU A 52 -12.53 1.57 -9.01
C GLU A 52 -11.22 1.37 -9.79
N ALA A 53 -10.21 2.20 -9.53
CA ALA A 53 -8.90 2.07 -10.15
C ALA A 53 -8.25 0.71 -9.87
N TRP A 54 -8.32 0.22 -8.62
CA TRP A 54 -7.83 -1.11 -8.25
C TRP A 54 -8.55 -2.20 -9.02
N ARG A 55 -9.88 -2.13 -9.16
CA ARG A 55 -10.63 -3.14 -9.93
C ARG A 55 -10.25 -3.13 -11.41
N ILE A 56 -9.94 -1.97 -11.97
CA ILE A 56 -9.47 -1.86 -13.36
C ILE A 56 -8.07 -2.46 -13.48
N LEU A 57 -7.12 -2.05 -12.64
CA LEU A 57 -5.74 -2.55 -12.62
C LEU A 57 -5.68 -4.05 -12.37
N ASP A 58 -6.39 -4.52 -11.34
CA ASP A 58 -6.49 -5.94 -11.03
C ASP A 58 -7.07 -6.71 -12.21
N ARG A 59 -7.99 -6.17 -13.01
CA ARG A 59 -8.53 -6.81 -14.23
C ARG A 59 -7.52 -6.80 -15.38
N SER A 60 -6.82 -5.71 -15.61
CA SER A 60 -5.85 -5.56 -16.70
C SER A 60 -4.47 -6.17 -16.38
N GLY A 61 -4.23 -6.64 -15.15
CA GLY A 61 -2.93 -7.13 -14.70
C GLY A 61 -1.94 -6.01 -14.33
N GLY A 62 -2.45 -4.79 -14.13
CA GLY A 62 -1.69 -3.68 -13.59
C GLY A 62 -1.44 -3.83 -12.08
N ASN A 63 -0.51 -3.04 -11.56
CA ASN A 63 -0.20 -3.03 -10.13
C ASN A 63 -1.18 -2.09 -9.39
N SER A 64 -2.23 -2.66 -8.80
CA SER A 64 -3.22 -1.92 -7.99
C SER A 64 -2.61 -1.21 -6.77
N LEU A 65 -1.46 -1.70 -6.29
CA LEU A 65 -0.74 -1.13 -5.16
C LEU A 65 -0.06 0.22 -5.46
N LEU A 66 -0.22 0.77 -6.66
CA LEU A 66 0.26 2.10 -7.04
C LEU A 66 -0.76 3.21 -6.81
N VAL A 67 -1.97 2.91 -6.33
CA VAL A 67 -3.06 3.88 -6.18
C VAL A 67 -3.53 3.94 -4.73
N TRP A 68 -3.64 5.14 -4.17
CA TRP A 68 -4.15 5.40 -2.82
C TRP A 68 -5.23 6.49 -2.84
N GLY A 69 -6.15 6.45 -1.89
CA GLY A 69 -7.10 7.53 -1.60
C GLY A 69 -6.66 8.39 -0.42
N LEU A 70 -7.12 9.64 -0.38
CA LEU A 70 -7.16 10.51 0.80
C LEU A 70 -8.47 11.29 0.78
N ASP A 71 -9.40 10.87 1.65
CA ASP A 71 -10.68 11.55 1.79
C ASP A 71 -10.53 12.84 2.61
N THR A 72 -11.29 13.88 2.28
CA THR A 72 -11.30 15.13 3.06
C THR A 72 -11.76 14.90 4.50
N LEU A 73 -12.57 13.87 4.74
CA LEU A 73 -12.96 13.44 6.06
C LEU A 73 -11.75 12.98 6.89
N GLU A 74 -10.73 12.36 6.30
CA GLU A 74 -9.53 11.92 7.03
C GLU A 74 -8.77 13.12 7.60
N ALA A 75 -8.55 14.16 6.79
CA ALA A 75 -7.91 15.41 7.25
C ALA A 75 -8.72 16.08 8.36
N ARG A 76 -10.05 16.14 8.19
CA ARG A 76 -10.97 16.71 9.19
C ARG A 76 -10.93 15.97 10.52
N LEU A 77 -10.97 14.64 10.49
CA LEU A 77 -10.92 13.79 11.69
C LEU A 77 -9.56 13.86 12.39
N ALA A 78 -8.48 14.03 11.63
CA ALA A 78 -7.14 14.23 12.17
C ALA A 78 -6.89 15.64 12.72
N GLY A 79 -7.80 16.60 12.48
CA GLY A 79 -7.66 17.99 12.94
C GLY A 79 -6.54 18.76 12.23
N VAL A 80 -6.18 18.35 11.01
CA VAL A 80 -5.14 18.99 10.19
C VAL A 80 -5.73 19.58 8.91
N THR A 81 -5.01 20.48 8.24
CA THR A 81 -5.45 20.98 6.93
C THR A 81 -5.34 19.89 5.88
N LEU A 82 -6.12 20.01 4.80
CA LEU A 82 -6.07 19.06 3.69
C LEU A 82 -4.68 19.04 3.04
N GLU A 83 -4.05 20.21 2.90
CA GLU A 83 -2.70 20.34 2.35
C GLU A 83 -1.68 19.60 3.20
N ALA A 84 -1.77 19.72 4.53
CA ALA A 84 -0.89 18.99 5.45
C ALA A 84 -1.10 17.47 5.34
N ALA A 85 -2.36 17.02 5.26
CA ALA A 85 -2.69 15.62 5.07
C ALA A 85 -2.16 15.07 3.73
N VAL A 86 -2.27 15.84 2.65
CA VAL A 86 -1.72 15.49 1.33
C VAL A 86 -0.20 15.37 1.40
N VAL A 87 0.50 16.34 1.97
CA VAL A 87 1.97 16.32 2.09
C VAL A 87 2.43 15.11 2.91
N ALA A 88 1.78 14.83 4.04
CA ALA A 88 2.06 13.65 4.85
C ALA A 88 1.82 12.36 4.05
N ARG A 89 0.72 12.29 3.29
CA ARG A 89 0.34 11.12 2.51
C ARG A 89 1.29 10.84 1.36
N VAL A 90 1.66 11.88 0.60
CA VAL A 90 2.67 11.80 -0.46
C VAL A 90 4.02 11.37 0.11
N SER A 91 4.43 11.92 1.25
CA SER A 91 5.71 11.55 1.89
C SER A 91 5.77 10.06 2.26
N LEU A 92 4.68 9.49 2.78
CA LEU A 92 4.63 8.04 3.00
C LEU A 92 4.70 7.28 1.68
N ILE A 93 3.89 7.66 0.69
CA ILE A 93 3.81 6.97 -0.60
C ILE A 93 5.18 6.94 -1.29
N GLU A 94 5.97 8.01 -1.21
CA GLU A 94 7.34 8.04 -1.75
C GLU A 94 8.25 6.99 -1.12
N TRP A 95 8.09 6.71 0.18
CA TRP A 95 8.88 5.74 0.90
C TRP A 95 8.48 4.28 0.61
N LEU A 96 7.22 4.05 0.24
CA LEU A 96 6.71 2.73 -0.14
C LEU A 96 7.34 2.18 -1.42
N ARG A 97 7.35 0.85 -1.56
CA ARG A 97 7.99 0.12 -2.66
C ARG A 97 7.04 -0.90 -3.30
N PRO A 98 5.88 -0.47 -3.83
CA PRO A 98 4.86 -1.37 -4.40
C PRO A 98 5.35 -2.24 -5.57
N SER A 99 6.46 -1.87 -6.22
CA SER A 99 7.10 -2.69 -7.26
C SER A 99 7.86 -3.90 -6.71
N GLU A 100 8.18 -3.92 -5.42
CA GLU A 100 8.80 -5.06 -4.73
C GLU A 100 7.76 -6.02 -4.12
N ALA A 101 6.47 -5.71 -4.28
CA ALA A 101 5.38 -6.55 -3.83
C ALA A 101 5.36 -7.88 -4.58
N GLY A 102 4.92 -8.95 -3.91
CA GLY A 102 4.79 -10.27 -4.49
C GLY A 102 3.72 -10.33 -5.58
N LEU A 103 3.92 -11.22 -6.54
CA LEU A 103 2.97 -11.48 -7.62
C LEU A 103 2.42 -12.90 -7.49
N ARG A 104 1.10 -13.05 -7.62
CA ARG A 104 0.46 -14.35 -7.74
C ARG A 104 -0.38 -14.44 -9.00
N VAL A 105 -0.58 -15.65 -9.52
CA VAL A 105 -1.55 -15.90 -10.58
C VAL A 105 -2.95 -16.00 -9.96
N SER A 106 -3.89 -15.19 -10.45
CA SER A 106 -5.30 -15.29 -10.07
C SER A 106 -6.00 -16.38 -10.88
N THR A 107 -5.88 -17.63 -10.44
CA THR A 107 -6.59 -18.76 -11.08
C THR A 107 -8.11 -18.56 -10.94
N GLY A 108 -8.85 -18.67 -12.06
CA GLY A 108 -10.31 -18.48 -12.08
C GLY A 108 -10.81 -17.06 -12.36
N LYS A 109 -9.90 -16.11 -12.60
CA LYS A 109 -10.28 -14.76 -13.03
C LYS A 109 -10.95 -14.79 -14.41
N LYS A 110 -12.17 -14.25 -14.52
CA LYS A 110 -12.86 -14.06 -15.81
C LYS A 110 -12.20 -12.90 -16.54
N LEU A 111 -11.36 -13.20 -17.53
CA LEU A 111 -10.69 -12.21 -18.38
C LEU A 111 -11.49 -11.93 -19.64
N ALA A 112 -11.71 -10.65 -19.95
CA ALA A 112 -12.26 -10.30 -21.25
C ALA A 112 -11.17 -10.48 -22.32
N ARG A 113 -11.57 -10.88 -23.54
CA ARG A 113 -10.64 -11.01 -24.68
C ARG A 113 -9.83 -9.74 -24.91
N ARG A 114 -10.45 -8.57 -24.73
CA ARG A 114 -9.78 -7.26 -24.90
C ARG A 114 -8.62 -7.07 -23.92
N ASP A 115 -8.77 -7.52 -22.67
CA ASP A 115 -7.76 -7.35 -21.62
C ASP A 115 -6.58 -8.28 -21.90
N LEU A 116 -6.85 -9.51 -22.36
CA LEU A 116 -5.81 -10.44 -22.79
C LEU A 116 -5.06 -9.95 -24.03
N LEU A 117 -5.74 -9.30 -24.98
CA LEU A 117 -5.09 -8.73 -26.17
C LEU A 117 -4.26 -7.49 -25.86
N ARG A 118 -4.70 -6.65 -24.91
CA ARG A 118 -4.00 -5.42 -24.51
C ARG A 118 -2.81 -5.70 -23.59
N SER A 119 -3.02 -6.52 -22.55
CA SER A 119 -2.06 -6.76 -21.48
C SER A 119 -1.33 -8.11 -21.60
N GLY A 120 -1.72 -8.95 -22.55
CA GLY A 120 -1.09 -10.25 -22.77
C GLY A 120 -1.18 -11.16 -21.53
N PRO A 121 -0.16 -12.01 -21.32
CA PRO A 121 -0.07 -12.85 -20.14
C PRO A 121 -0.06 -12.08 -18.82
N ALA A 122 0.28 -10.79 -18.81
CA ALA A 122 0.32 -10.00 -17.58
C ALA A 122 -1.07 -9.90 -16.92
N ALA A 123 -2.15 -9.99 -17.70
CA ALA A 123 -3.53 -9.95 -17.23
C ALA A 123 -3.88 -11.04 -16.20
N VAL A 124 -3.09 -12.10 -16.06
CA VAL A 124 -3.36 -13.16 -15.06
C VAL A 124 -2.71 -12.90 -13.71
N PHE A 125 -1.77 -11.95 -13.64
CA PHE A 125 -1.07 -11.63 -12.40
C PHE A 125 -1.89 -10.66 -11.54
N GLN A 126 -1.72 -10.81 -10.24
CA GLN A 126 -2.22 -9.93 -9.21
C GLN A 126 -1.06 -9.54 -8.29
N ALA A 127 -0.92 -8.25 -8.03
CA ALA A 127 -0.03 -7.75 -7.00
C ALA A 127 -0.60 -8.08 -5.61
N VAL A 128 0.25 -8.61 -4.74
CA VAL A 128 -0.07 -8.94 -3.36
C VAL A 128 0.91 -8.17 -2.50
N ASP A 129 0.40 -7.35 -1.58
CA ASP A 129 1.23 -6.54 -0.70
C ASP A 129 1.94 -7.41 0.33
N THR A 130 2.97 -8.12 -0.11
CA THR A 130 3.80 -8.98 0.73
C THR A 130 4.80 -8.15 1.53
N PRO A 131 5.16 -8.60 2.74
CA PRO A 131 6.22 -7.96 3.50
C PRO A 131 7.58 -8.10 2.79
N ILE A 132 8.37 -7.03 2.84
CA ILE A 132 9.76 -6.94 2.40
C ILE A 132 10.67 -6.71 3.60
N VAL A 133 11.90 -7.20 3.51
CA VAL A 133 12.95 -6.92 4.50
C VAL A 133 13.78 -5.75 3.98
N THR A 134 13.65 -4.59 4.62
CA THR A 134 14.34 -3.36 4.20
C THR A 134 15.83 -3.39 4.49
N GLU A 135 16.24 -4.14 5.52
CA GLU A 135 17.64 -4.31 5.93
C GLU A 135 18.02 -5.80 6.09
N PRO A 136 18.29 -6.51 4.97
CA PRO A 136 18.59 -7.95 4.98
C PRO A 136 19.75 -8.32 5.93
N GLU A 137 20.81 -7.52 5.94
CA GLU A 137 21.99 -7.77 6.78
C GLU A 137 21.69 -7.61 8.27
N ALA A 138 20.86 -6.63 8.65
CA ALA A 138 20.43 -6.46 10.02
C ALA A 138 19.58 -7.65 10.47
N CYS A 139 18.67 -8.14 9.60
CA CYS A 139 17.87 -9.33 9.87
C CYS A 139 18.72 -10.57 10.11
N SER A 140 19.72 -10.81 9.25
CA SER A 140 20.61 -11.96 9.34
C SER A 140 21.42 -11.99 10.64
N ARG A 141 21.77 -10.83 11.19
CA ARG A 141 22.50 -10.70 12.47
C ARG A 141 21.65 -11.03 13.70
N LEU A 142 20.32 -11.08 13.59
CA LEU A 142 19.42 -11.42 14.69
C LEU A 142 19.40 -12.92 14.99
N GLY A 143 20.56 -13.52 15.26
CA GLY A 143 20.73 -14.92 15.73
C GLY A 143 19.73 -15.92 15.15
N ASN A 144 18.92 -16.54 16.03
CA ASN A 144 17.84 -17.48 15.65
C ASN A 144 16.43 -16.85 15.71
N CYS A 145 16.30 -15.53 15.60
CA CYS A 145 14.99 -14.87 15.59
C CYS A 145 14.09 -15.42 14.47
N LYS A 146 12.86 -15.81 14.85
CA LYS A 146 11.79 -16.37 13.99
C LYS A 146 10.41 -15.74 14.28
N LEU A 147 10.36 -14.65 15.05
CA LEU A 147 9.10 -14.06 15.51
C LEU A 147 8.11 -13.74 14.38
N CYS A 148 8.59 -13.25 13.24
CA CYS A 148 7.72 -12.98 12.10
C CYS A 148 7.15 -14.25 11.45
N LEU A 149 7.94 -15.34 11.39
CA LEU A 149 7.48 -16.64 10.89
C LEU A 149 6.41 -17.21 11.84
N GLU A 150 6.66 -17.16 13.14
CA GLU A 150 5.75 -17.66 14.19
C GLU A 150 4.45 -16.84 14.28
N ALA A 151 4.54 -15.52 14.05
CA ALA A 151 3.38 -14.63 14.04
C ALA A 151 2.51 -14.75 12.78
N CYS A 152 2.94 -15.47 11.75
CA CYS A 152 2.19 -15.60 10.50
C CYS A 152 1.18 -16.77 10.60
N PRO A 153 -0.14 -16.51 10.72
CA PRO A 153 -1.12 -17.59 10.86
C PRO A 153 -1.31 -18.42 9.57
N TYR A 154 -0.73 -17.97 8.45
CA TYR A 154 -0.84 -18.62 7.14
C TYR A 154 0.42 -19.38 6.72
N ASN A 155 1.47 -19.40 7.57
CA ASN A 155 2.78 -19.98 7.22
C ASN A 155 3.27 -19.50 5.84
N ALA A 156 3.17 -18.19 5.62
CA ALA A 156 3.51 -17.54 4.36
C ALA A 156 4.97 -17.07 4.31
N LEU A 157 5.72 -17.18 5.41
CA LEU A 157 7.12 -16.71 5.49
C LEU A 157 8.07 -17.90 5.65
N ASP A 158 9.20 -17.84 4.94
CA ASP A 158 10.28 -18.82 5.10
C ASP A 158 11.67 -18.18 4.95
N GLY A 159 12.68 -18.83 5.53
CA GLY A 159 14.08 -18.42 5.45
C GLY A 159 14.52 -17.31 6.40
N LYS A 160 15.78 -16.91 6.26
CA LYS A 160 16.41 -15.81 6.99
C LYS A 160 17.41 -15.07 6.08
N PRO A 161 17.14 -13.83 5.66
CA PRO A 161 15.94 -13.04 5.96
C PRO A 161 14.65 -13.67 5.41
N PRO A 162 13.49 -13.43 6.07
CA PRO A 162 12.22 -14.03 5.67
C PRO A 162 11.78 -13.57 4.28
N ARG A 163 11.30 -14.50 3.47
CA ARG A 163 10.65 -14.24 2.17
C ARG A 163 9.20 -14.68 2.24
N ALA A 164 8.32 -13.87 1.67
CA ALA A 164 6.89 -14.16 1.64
C ALA A 164 6.50 -14.96 0.39
N ASP A 165 5.68 -15.99 0.58
CA ASP A 165 4.92 -16.66 -0.47
C ASP A 165 3.65 -15.84 -0.78
N PRO A 166 3.55 -15.21 -1.97
CA PRO A 166 2.40 -14.40 -2.34
C PRO A 166 1.10 -15.21 -2.51
N TYR A 167 1.17 -16.53 -2.64
CA TYR A 167 -0.03 -17.39 -2.71
C TYR A 167 -0.63 -17.65 -1.32
N ARG A 168 0.16 -17.54 -0.25
CA ARG A 168 -0.27 -17.75 1.14
C ARG A 168 -0.46 -16.44 1.91
N CYS A 169 0.25 -15.39 1.52
CA CYS A 169 0.16 -14.09 2.17
C CYS A 169 -1.23 -13.46 1.95
N THR A 170 -1.84 -12.98 3.04
CA THR A 170 -3.11 -12.24 3.02
C THR A 170 -2.92 -10.74 3.30
N SER A 171 -1.67 -10.26 3.33
CA SER A 171 -1.32 -8.86 3.62
C SER A 171 -1.82 -8.36 4.99
N CYS A 172 -1.90 -9.25 5.98
CA CYS A 172 -2.48 -8.92 7.30
C CYS A 172 -1.61 -8.03 8.22
N GLY A 173 -0.35 -7.76 7.89
CA GLY A 173 0.50 -6.88 8.71
C GLY A 173 1.16 -7.52 9.95
N LEU A 174 0.70 -8.67 10.44
CA LEU A 174 1.15 -9.22 11.74
C LEU A 174 2.66 -9.42 11.83
N CYS A 175 3.28 -9.98 10.79
CA CYS A 175 4.72 -10.20 10.76
C CYS A 175 5.54 -8.91 10.96
N ALA A 176 5.06 -7.77 10.45
CA ALA A 176 5.69 -6.47 10.62
C ALA A 176 5.57 -5.99 12.07
N CYS A 177 4.41 -6.17 12.70
CA CYS A 177 4.17 -5.82 14.11
C CYS A 177 5.08 -6.59 15.07
N PHE A 178 5.40 -7.85 14.76
CA PHE A 178 6.26 -8.71 15.59
C PHE A 178 7.75 -8.56 15.28
N CYS A 179 8.14 -7.73 14.31
CA CYS A 179 9.55 -7.48 14.02
C CYS A 179 10.16 -6.55 15.10
N PRO A 180 11.07 -7.04 15.97
CA PRO A 180 11.55 -6.26 17.12
C PRO A 180 12.42 -5.07 16.74
N VAL A 181 12.95 -5.07 15.51
CA VAL A 181 13.81 -4.02 14.97
C VAL A 181 13.14 -3.24 13.83
N GLY A 182 11.88 -3.55 13.48
CA GLY A 182 11.10 -2.78 12.51
C GLY A 182 11.57 -2.85 11.05
N ILE A 183 12.37 -3.85 10.66
CA ILE A 183 12.92 -3.97 9.29
C ILE A 183 12.04 -4.81 8.35
N LEU A 184 10.91 -5.33 8.83
CA LEU A 184 9.94 -6.08 8.02
C LEU A 184 8.70 -5.23 7.81
N GLU A 185 8.40 -4.90 6.56
CA GLU A 185 7.42 -3.88 6.21
C GLU A 185 6.62 -4.28 4.99
N HIS A 186 5.36 -3.86 4.87
CA HIS A 186 4.58 -4.13 3.66
C HIS A 186 5.05 -3.22 2.52
N ALA A 187 5.15 -3.78 1.32
CA ALA A 187 5.69 -3.10 0.14
C ALA A 187 4.86 -1.87 -0.25
N ALA A 188 3.55 -1.87 -0.04
CA ALA A 188 2.65 -0.85 -0.55
C ALA A 188 1.61 -0.31 0.42
N ALA A 189 1.28 -1.06 1.48
CA ALA A 189 0.34 -0.72 2.54
C ALA A 189 -0.81 0.23 2.12
N GLY A 190 -1.52 -0.17 1.06
CA GLY A 190 -2.94 0.16 0.88
C GLY A 190 -3.76 -0.84 1.69
N ASP A 191 -4.70 -0.32 2.48
CA ASP A 191 -5.73 -0.98 3.30
C ASP A 191 -5.29 -1.61 4.63
N GLY A 192 -3.99 -1.70 4.89
CA GLY A 192 -3.47 -2.02 6.22
C GLY A 192 -2.01 -1.59 6.36
N PRO A 193 -1.67 -0.46 7.02
CA PRO A 193 -2.26 -0.05 8.28
C PRO A 193 -2.44 1.47 8.52
N ALA A 194 -3.66 1.87 8.86
CA ALA A 194 -3.90 3.13 9.56
C ALA A 194 -3.01 3.32 10.81
N TRP A 195 -2.48 2.24 11.42
CA TRP A 195 -1.58 2.36 12.58
C TRP A 195 -0.24 3.04 12.29
N ARG A 196 0.30 2.98 11.06
CA ARG A 196 1.54 3.69 10.71
C ARG A 196 1.29 5.19 10.57
N TYR A 197 0.13 5.58 10.05
CA TYR A 197 -0.34 6.97 10.07
C TYR A 197 -0.66 7.46 11.48
N VAL A 198 -1.36 6.67 12.30
CA VAL A 198 -1.66 7.02 13.70
C VAL A 198 -0.38 7.13 14.54
N GLY A 199 0.64 6.30 14.25
CA GLY A 199 1.97 6.42 14.86
C GLY A 199 2.76 7.66 14.43
N LEU A 200 2.55 8.15 13.20
CA LEU A 200 3.17 9.38 12.69
C LEU A 200 2.42 10.65 13.08
N LEU A 201 1.10 10.58 13.28
CA LEU A 201 0.23 11.71 13.64
C LEU A 201 0.11 11.94 15.15
N GLY A 202 0.68 11.05 15.98
CA GLY A 202 0.54 11.08 17.43
C GLY A 202 1.86 11.21 18.19
N GLU A 203 2.38 12.44 18.30
CA GLU A 203 3.28 12.83 19.39
C GLU A 203 2.54 12.71 20.73
N LYS A 204 2.46 11.49 21.30
CA LYS A 204 2.16 11.22 22.73
C LYS A 204 2.25 9.75 23.15
N SER A 205 2.80 8.86 22.33
CA SER A 205 2.85 7.41 22.63
C SER A 205 4.24 6.79 22.54
N TRP A 206 5.31 7.58 22.68
CA TRP A 206 6.66 7.03 22.93
C TRP A 206 6.71 6.14 24.19
N LEU A 207 5.81 6.39 25.15
CA LEU A 207 5.59 5.53 26.32
C LEU A 207 4.90 4.20 25.98
N ALA A 208 4.01 4.13 24.98
CA ALA A 208 3.31 2.88 24.64
C ALA A 208 4.22 1.87 23.92
N VAL A 209 5.15 2.36 23.08
CA VAL A 209 6.19 1.51 22.46
C VAL A 209 7.16 0.97 23.51
N HIS A 210 7.42 1.74 24.59
CA HIS A 210 8.23 1.29 25.71
C HIS A 210 7.48 0.31 26.63
N VAL A 211 6.19 0.52 26.87
CA VAL A 211 5.35 -0.35 27.71
C VAL A 211 5.08 -1.69 27.03
N LEU A 212 4.90 -1.74 25.70
CA LEU A 212 4.81 -3.01 24.97
C LEU A 212 6.16 -3.74 24.85
N LYS A 213 7.29 -3.02 24.96
CA LYS A 213 8.63 -3.63 25.12
C LYS A 213 8.89 -4.21 26.51
N GLN A 214 8.09 -3.88 27.52
CA GLN A 214 8.24 -4.37 28.91
C GLN A 214 7.27 -5.49 29.28
N LEU A 215 6.29 -5.81 28.43
CA LEU A 215 5.30 -6.87 28.64
C LEU A 215 5.59 -8.15 27.80
N CYS A 216 6.79 -8.24 27.23
CA CYS A 216 7.40 -9.47 26.72
C CYS A 216 8.72 -9.72 27.45
#